data_AF-A0A8I0UAG1-F1
#
_entry.id   AF-A0A8I0UAG1-F1
#
_cell.length_a   1.000
_cell.length_b   1.000
_cell.length_c   1.000
_cell.angle_alpha   90.00
_cell.angle_beta   90.00
_cell.angle_gamma   90.00
#
_symmetry.space_group_name_H-M   'P 1'
#
loop_
_entity.id
_entity.type
_entity.pdbx_description
1 polymer ?
#
loop_
_entity_poly.entity_id
_entity_poly.type
_entity_poly.pdbx_seq_one_letter_code
_entity_poly.pdbx_strand_id
1 'polypeptide(L)'
;MTSFSGTGMSKVLYCSFCGKSKDETPVLIAGPSVYICGECIDLCNEIVEEKQNLAEIEQLDKNAAEIYRFISRSAGGVFNQAVLCPDSLLRGYTGSDAGQIKTALKLLTERRMIKVIPYGRAAKLYLLDGGSSEIKFDEQIGVYSVKANVLVLPDPKIKLFP
;
A
#
# COMPACT_ATOMS: atom_id res chain seq x y z
N MET A 1 7.09 57.32 20.76
CA MET A 1 8.50 57.38 20.32
C MET A 1 9.32 56.58 21.32
N THR A 2 9.95 55.50 20.83
CA THR A 2 11.11 54.69 21.33
C THR A 2 10.93 53.27 20.76
N SER A 3 11.32 53.00 19.50
CA SER A 3 12.67 52.68 19.00
C SER A 3 13.13 51.23 19.26
N PHE A 4 12.92 50.39 18.23
CA PHE A 4 13.82 49.42 17.59
C PHE A 4 14.79 48.54 18.42
N SER A 5 14.61 47.21 18.30
CA SER A 5 15.73 46.28 18.07
C SER A 5 15.23 45.04 17.31
N GLY A 6 15.66 44.90 16.06
CA GLY A 6 15.38 43.74 15.24
C GLY A 6 16.23 42.54 15.63
N THR A 7 15.60 41.38 15.68
CA THR A 7 16.21 40.09 15.32
C THR A 7 15.20 39.37 14.43
N GLY A 8 15.57 39.15 13.17
CA GLY A 8 14.78 38.39 12.22
C GLY A 8 14.70 36.93 12.64
N MET A 9 13.79 36.59 13.53
CA MET A 9 13.35 35.21 13.72
C MET A 9 12.37 34.89 12.59
N SER A 10 12.90 34.40 11.47
CA SER A 10 12.07 33.81 10.42
C SER A 10 11.23 32.70 11.06
N LYS A 11 9.93 32.95 11.26
CA LYS A 11 9.01 32.01 11.88
C LYS A 11 9.07 30.71 11.07
N VAL A 12 9.67 29.67 11.65
CA VAL A 12 9.78 28.36 11.01
C VAL A 12 8.37 27.87 10.76
N LEU A 13 8.05 27.61 9.49
CA LEU A 13 6.76 27.11 9.07
C LEU A 13 6.79 25.58 9.12
N TYR A 14 5.69 24.98 9.54
CA TYR A 14 5.55 23.54 9.69
C TYR A 14 4.36 23.04 8.88
N CYS A 15 4.51 21.89 8.23
CA CYS A 15 3.41 21.17 7.61
C CYS A 15 2.39 20.76 8.67
N SER A 16 1.12 21.09 8.44
CA SER A 16 0.03 20.80 9.36
C SER A 16 -0.33 19.30 9.42
N PHE A 17 0.17 18.48 8.49
CA PHE A 17 -0.13 17.05 8.39
C PHE A 17 0.97 16.17 9.00
N CYS A 18 2.22 16.34 8.56
CA CYS A 18 3.36 15.54 9.04
C CYS A 18 4.20 16.22 10.13
N GLY A 19 3.97 17.52 10.38
CA GLY A 19 4.72 18.30 11.38
C GLY A 19 6.14 18.71 10.96
N LYS A 20 6.62 18.32 9.78
CA LYS A 20 7.95 18.70 9.27
C LYS A 20 8.05 20.20 9.00
N SER A 21 9.22 20.76 9.25
CA SER A 21 9.52 22.17 8.96
C SER A 21 9.75 22.44 7.47
N LYS A 22 9.73 23.72 7.09
CA LYS A 22 10.09 24.18 5.75
C LYS A 22 11.51 23.77 5.35
N ASP A 23 12.44 23.67 6.29
CA ASP A 23 13.83 23.32 5.98
C ASP A 23 14.01 21.81 5.74
N GLU A 24 13.11 20.99 6.30
CA GLU A 24 13.08 19.53 6.12
C GLU A 24 12.33 19.09 4.85
N THR A 25 11.61 20.00 4.19
CA THR A 25 10.80 19.67 3.01
C THR A 25 11.06 20.66 1.87
N PRO A 26 11.43 20.19 0.66
CA PRO A 26 11.83 21.08 -0.44
C PRO A 26 10.69 21.99 -0.92
N VAL A 27 9.43 21.57 -0.71
CA VAL A 27 8.22 22.31 -1.08
C VAL A 27 7.28 22.35 0.11
N LEU A 28 6.86 23.56 0.48
CA LEU A 28 5.82 23.82 1.48
C LEU A 28 4.83 24.86 0.91
N ILE A 29 3.58 24.45 0.71
CA ILE A 29 2.50 25.28 0.16
C ILE A 29 1.73 25.92 1.32
N ALA A 30 1.54 27.24 1.26
CA ALA A 30 0.79 28.00 2.25
C ALA A 30 -0.66 28.26 1.81
N GLY A 31 -1.61 27.91 2.68
CA GLY A 31 -3.01 28.34 2.60
C GLY A 31 -3.33 29.39 3.69
N PRO A 32 -4.56 29.92 3.73
CA PRO A 32 -4.95 30.99 4.66
C PRO A 32 -4.72 30.66 6.16
N SER A 33 -4.73 29.38 6.54
CA SER A 33 -4.49 28.94 7.93
C SER A 33 -3.85 27.56 8.05
N VAL A 34 -3.31 27.02 6.96
CA VAL A 34 -2.79 25.65 6.89
C VAL A 34 -1.58 25.60 5.97
N TYR A 35 -0.66 24.69 6.23
CA TYR A 35 0.50 24.44 5.38
C TYR A 35 0.58 22.95 5.06
N ILE A 36 0.94 22.62 3.83
CA ILE A 36 1.12 21.22 3.38
C ILE A 36 2.41 21.10 2.59
N CYS A 37 3.23 20.09 2.90
CA CYS A 37 4.48 19.83 2.18
C CYS A 37 4.24 18.94 0.95
N GLY A 38 5.20 18.95 0.01
CA GLY A 38 5.15 18.14 -1.21
C GLY A 38 4.92 16.65 -0.93
N GLU A 39 5.64 16.07 0.03
CA GLU A 39 5.49 14.65 0.38
C GLU A 39 4.08 14.29 0.86
N CYS A 40 3.44 15.18 1.64
CA CYS A 40 2.06 14.96 2.07
C CYS A 40 1.08 15.09 0.90
N ILE A 41 1.35 15.96 -0.07
CA ILE A 41 0.55 16.08 -1.30
C ILE A 41 0.65 14.79 -2.10
N ASP A 42 1.86 14.27 -2.30
CA ASP A 42 2.10 13.03 -3.04
C ASP A 42 1.36 11.86 -2.38
N LEU A 43 1.50 11.70 -1.05
CA LEU A 43 0.76 10.70 -0.30
C LEU A 43 -0.76 10.88 -0.41
N CYS A 44 -1.26 12.11 -0.34
CA CYS A 44 -2.69 12.37 -0.52
C CYS A 44 -3.18 12.00 -1.93
N ASN A 45 -2.38 12.31 -2.96
CA ASN A 45 -2.70 11.97 -4.34
C ASN A 45 -2.76 10.44 -4.54
N GLU A 46 -1.79 9.71 -3.99
CA GLU A 46 -1.77 8.24 -4.01
C GLU A 46 -3.04 7.66 -3.38
N ILE A 47 -3.46 8.17 -2.21
CA ILE A 47 -4.69 7.72 -1.53
C ILE A 47 -5.95 8.01 -2.36
N VAL A 48 -6.01 9.16 -3.03
CA VAL A 48 -7.16 9.53 -3.85
C VAL A 48 -7.23 8.66 -5.11
N GLU A 49 -6.10 8.45 -5.77
CA GLU A 49 -5.99 7.60 -6.95
C GLU A 49 -6.35 6.14 -6.62
N GLU A 50 -5.88 5.60 -5.49
CA GLU A 50 -6.24 4.26 -5.01
C GLU A 50 -7.76 4.10 -4.87
N LYS A 51 -8.44 5.09 -4.27
CA LYS A 51 -9.90 5.06 -4.10
C LYS A 51 -10.65 5.09 -5.43
N GLN A 52 -10.19 5.89 -6.39
CA GLN A 52 -10.80 5.96 -7.72
C GLN A 52 -10.62 4.65 -8.47
N ASN A 53 -9.39 4.12 -8.50
CA ASN A 53 -9.09 2.81 -9.10
C ASN A 53 -9.94 1.70 -8.50
N LEU A 54 -10.10 1.70 -7.17
CA LEU A 54 -10.92 0.71 -6.48
C LEU A 54 -12.40 0.79 -6.86
N ALA A 55 -12.94 2.01 -7.01
CA ALA A 55 -14.31 2.22 -7.45
C ALA A 55 -14.54 1.75 -8.89
N GLU A 56 -13.58 1.95 -9.79
CA GLU A 56 -13.63 1.39 -11.15
C GLU A 56 -13.61 -0.14 -11.14
N ILE A 57 -12.73 -0.75 -10.35
CA ILE A 57 -12.63 -2.21 -10.23
C ILE A 57 -13.93 -2.79 -9.68
N GLU A 58 -14.55 -2.17 -8.68
CA GLU A 58 -15.81 -2.65 -8.11
C GLU A 58 -16.95 -2.68 -9.14
N GLN A 59 -16.94 -1.78 -10.12
CA GLN A 59 -17.90 -1.82 -11.23
C GLN A 59 -17.62 -2.95 -12.22
N LEU A 60 -16.35 -3.31 -12.41
CA LEU A 60 -15.93 -4.38 -13.34
C LEU A 60 -16.07 -5.77 -12.73
N ASP A 61 -15.57 -5.96 -11.52
CA ASP A 61 -15.59 -7.21 -10.77
C ASP A 61 -15.59 -6.94 -9.26
N LYS A 62 -16.73 -7.20 -8.62
CA LYS A 62 -16.89 -7.05 -7.16
C LYS A 62 -15.93 -7.93 -6.38
N ASN A 63 -15.60 -9.14 -6.86
CA ASN A 63 -14.68 -10.03 -6.17
C ASN A 63 -13.26 -9.46 -6.18
N ALA A 64 -12.85 -8.81 -7.28
CA ALA A 64 -11.56 -8.13 -7.35
C ALA A 64 -11.46 -6.99 -6.33
N ALA A 65 -12.50 -6.17 -6.21
CA ALA A 65 -12.55 -5.11 -5.21
C ALA A 65 -12.51 -5.68 -3.78
N GLU A 66 -13.24 -6.75 -3.48
CA GLU A 66 -13.22 -7.38 -2.15
C GLU A 66 -11.87 -8.01 -1.81
N ILE A 67 -11.24 -8.72 -2.76
CA ILE A 67 -9.89 -9.27 -2.58
C ILE A 67 -8.90 -8.15 -2.30
N TYR A 68 -8.91 -7.09 -3.10
CA TYR A 68 -7.98 -5.97 -2.90
C TYR A 68 -8.20 -5.31 -1.54
N ARG A 69 -9.46 -5.06 -1.14
CA ARG A 69 -9.77 -4.51 0.19
C ARG A 69 -9.26 -5.38 1.32
N PHE A 70 -9.43 -6.69 1.20
CA PHE A 70 -8.96 -7.63 2.20
C PHE A 70 -7.45 -7.56 2.36
N ILE A 71 -6.70 -7.70 1.25
CA ILE A 71 -5.24 -7.66 1.26
C ILE A 71 -4.72 -6.30 1.74
N SER A 72 -5.28 -5.19 1.23
CA SER A 72 -4.87 -3.83 1.58
C SER A 72 -5.13 -3.49 3.05
N ARG A 73 -6.29 -3.89 3.58
CA ARG A 73 -6.61 -3.73 5.00
C ARG A 73 -5.66 -4.54 5.89
N SER A 74 -5.31 -5.75 5.46
CA SER A 74 -4.34 -6.58 6.16
C SER A 74 -2.91 -6.04 6.12
N ALA A 75 -2.56 -5.27 5.09
CA ALA A 75 -1.26 -4.63 4.99
C ALA A 75 -1.09 -3.50 6.03
N GLY A 76 -2.12 -2.68 6.27
CA GLY A 76 -2.07 -1.63 7.29
C GLY A 76 -1.36 -0.35 6.85
N GLY A 77 -1.28 -0.12 5.53
CA GLY A 77 -0.95 1.19 4.95
C GLY A 77 0.52 1.61 5.01
N VAL A 78 1.47 0.67 5.06
CA VAL A 78 2.92 0.98 5.08
C VAL A 78 3.55 0.67 3.72
N PHE A 79 4.49 1.49 3.27
CA PHE A 79 5.28 1.26 2.06
C PHE A 79 6.05 -0.07 2.10
N ASN A 80 6.19 -0.76 0.96
CA ASN A 80 6.90 -2.03 0.77
C ASN A 80 6.34 -3.23 1.56
N GLN A 81 5.02 -3.44 1.57
CA GLN A 81 4.40 -4.58 2.24
C GLN A 81 4.00 -5.71 1.29
N ALA A 82 4.18 -6.94 1.77
CA ALA A 82 3.67 -8.14 1.15
C ALA A 82 2.83 -8.92 2.17
N VAL A 83 1.70 -9.46 1.73
CA VAL A 83 0.79 -10.24 2.58
C VAL A 83 0.85 -11.70 2.12
N LEU A 84 1.33 -12.60 2.97
CA LEU A 84 1.22 -14.03 2.74
C LEU A 84 -0.16 -14.49 3.23
N CYS A 85 -1.04 -14.85 2.30
CA CYS A 85 -2.40 -15.25 2.61
C CYS A 85 -2.73 -16.64 2.02
N PRO A 86 -3.25 -17.56 2.86
CA PRO A 86 -3.82 -18.81 2.40
C PRO A 86 -5.06 -18.62 1.50
N ASP A 87 -5.21 -19.50 0.52
CA ASP A 87 -6.36 -19.51 -0.40
C ASP A 87 -7.67 -19.84 0.33
N SER A 88 -7.62 -20.66 1.38
CA SER A 88 -8.76 -20.96 2.26
C SER A 88 -9.25 -19.73 3.01
N LEU A 89 -8.33 -18.91 3.52
CA LEU A 89 -8.68 -17.69 4.24
C LEU A 89 -9.29 -16.65 3.30
N LEU A 90 -8.68 -16.46 2.11
CA LEU A 90 -9.21 -15.55 1.10
C LEU A 90 -10.62 -15.96 0.67
N ARG A 91 -10.83 -17.25 0.35
CA ARG A 91 -12.15 -17.79 0.01
C ARG A 91 -13.16 -17.63 1.14
N GLY A 92 -12.73 -17.85 2.39
CA GLY A 92 -13.60 -17.69 3.56
C GLY A 92 -14.05 -16.25 3.77
N TYR A 93 -13.20 -15.28 3.44
CA TYR A 93 -13.52 -13.85 3.55
C TYR A 93 -14.41 -13.35 2.40
N THR A 94 -14.06 -13.68 1.15
CA THR A 94 -14.77 -13.15 -0.03
C THR A 94 -15.99 -13.99 -0.44
N GLY A 95 -16.11 -15.23 0.08
CA GLY A 95 -17.13 -16.17 -0.37
C GLY A 95 -16.97 -16.62 -1.82
N SER A 96 -15.87 -16.26 -2.48
CA SER A 96 -15.63 -16.54 -3.89
C SER A 96 -15.06 -17.95 -4.11
N ASP A 97 -15.40 -18.57 -5.24
CA ASP A 97 -14.78 -19.82 -5.66
C ASP A 97 -13.38 -19.61 -6.28
N ALA A 98 -12.67 -20.71 -6.58
CA ALA A 98 -11.31 -20.65 -7.12
C ALA A 98 -11.24 -20.02 -8.53
N GLY A 99 -12.28 -20.17 -9.35
CA GLY A 99 -12.37 -19.57 -10.67
C GLY A 99 -12.61 -18.06 -10.60
N GLN A 100 -13.51 -17.63 -9.70
CA GLN A 100 -13.76 -16.22 -9.42
C GLN A 100 -12.50 -15.52 -8.90
N ILE A 101 -11.81 -16.11 -7.92
CA ILE A 101 -10.54 -15.57 -7.40
C ILE A 101 -9.49 -15.48 -8.51
N LYS A 102 -9.36 -16.51 -9.35
CA LYS A 102 -8.37 -16.50 -10.45
C LYS A 102 -8.63 -15.35 -11.43
N THR A 103 -9.89 -15.13 -11.80
CA THR A 103 -10.29 -14.04 -12.70
C THR A 103 -10.05 -12.68 -12.06
N ALA A 104 -10.44 -12.52 -10.80
CA ALA A 104 -10.26 -11.30 -10.03
C ALA A 104 -8.77 -10.94 -9.83
N LEU A 105 -7.93 -11.92 -9.46
CA LEU A 105 -6.48 -11.72 -9.34
C LEU A 105 -5.83 -11.36 -10.68
N LYS A 106 -6.32 -11.93 -11.79
CA LYS A 106 -5.86 -11.56 -13.13
C LYS A 106 -6.16 -10.09 -13.42
N LEU A 107 -7.38 -9.62 -13.16
CA LEU A 107 -7.77 -8.21 -13.33
C LEU A 107 -6.88 -7.28 -12.50
N LEU A 108 -6.69 -7.57 -11.21
CA LEU A 108 -5.87 -6.74 -10.31
C LEU A 108 -4.39 -6.71 -10.74
N THR A 109 -3.87 -7.82 -11.26
CA THR A 109 -2.48 -7.91 -11.74
C THR A 109 -2.30 -7.14 -13.06
N GLU A 110 -3.24 -7.26 -14.00
CA GLU A 110 -3.23 -6.52 -15.27
C GLU A 110 -3.32 -5.00 -15.06
N ARG A 111 -4.06 -4.59 -14.04
CA ARG A 111 -4.18 -3.19 -13.59
C ARG A 111 -3.00 -2.72 -12.72
N ARG A 112 -2.00 -3.57 -12.48
CA ARG A 112 -0.83 -3.26 -11.63
C ARG A 112 -1.19 -2.76 -10.23
N MET A 113 -2.28 -3.29 -9.67
CA MET A 113 -2.66 -3.00 -8.28
C MET A 113 -1.98 -3.96 -7.31
N ILE A 114 -1.73 -5.20 -7.76
CA ILE A 114 -1.03 -6.22 -6.99
C ILE A 114 -0.07 -7.03 -7.86
N LYS A 115 0.92 -7.65 -7.20
CA LYS A 115 1.68 -8.78 -7.74
C LYS A 115 1.43 -10.00 -6.89
N VAL A 116 1.24 -11.15 -7.54
CA VAL A 116 0.93 -12.42 -6.88
C VAL A 116 2.06 -13.39 -7.12
N ILE A 117 2.68 -13.87 -6.04
CA ILE A 117 3.71 -14.92 -6.08
C ILE A 117 3.15 -16.17 -5.39
N PRO A 118 3.13 -17.33 -6.06
CA PRO A 118 2.68 -18.57 -5.44
C PRO A 118 3.62 -18.97 -4.30
N TYR A 119 3.06 -19.39 -3.16
CA TYR A 119 3.83 -19.89 -2.03
C TYR A 119 3.27 -21.25 -1.57
N GLY A 120 3.95 -22.32 -1.98
CA GLY A 120 3.46 -23.68 -1.79
C GLY A 120 2.16 -23.94 -2.55
N ARG A 121 1.34 -24.88 -2.06
CA ARG A 121 0.11 -25.33 -2.76
C ARG A 121 -1.17 -24.60 -2.36
N ALA A 122 -1.14 -23.90 -1.22
CA ALA A 122 -2.36 -23.40 -0.58
C ALA A 122 -2.27 -21.93 -0.13
N ALA A 123 -1.18 -21.23 -0.46
CA ALA A 123 -1.02 -19.82 -0.12
C ALA A 123 -0.35 -19.05 -1.27
N LYS A 124 -0.55 -17.73 -1.25
CA LYS A 124 0.09 -16.81 -2.17
C LYS A 124 0.59 -15.61 -1.40
N LEU A 125 1.70 -15.05 -1.85
CA LEU A 125 2.24 -13.79 -1.41
C LEU A 125 1.71 -12.68 -2.33
N TYR A 126 1.01 -11.72 -1.74
CA TYR A 126 0.40 -10.59 -2.42
C TYR A 126 1.20 -9.34 -2.12
N LEU A 127 1.79 -8.70 -3.13
CA LEU A 127 2.45 -7.42 -2.98
C LEU A 127 1.50 -6.33 -3.48
N LEU A 128 1.22 -5.34 -2.65
CA LEU A 128 0.45 -4.15 -3.05
C LEU A 128 1.41 -3.21 -3.75
N ASP A 129 1.09 -2.78 -4.97
CA ASP A 129 1.94 -1.81 -5.67
C ASP A 129 1.81 -0.46 -4.94
N GLY A 130 2.93 -0.03 -4.36
CA GLY A 130 3.05 1.21 -3.59
C GLY A 130 4.50 1.48 -3.13
N GLY A 131 5.51 0.91 -3.80
CA GLY A 131 6.91 1.12 -3.44
C GLY A 131 7.85 0.07 -4.03
N SER A 132 9.15 0.35 -3.97
CA SER A 132 10.31 -0.36 -4.53
C SER A 132 10.50 -1.81 -4.03
N SER A 133 9.46 -2.65 -4.01
CA SER A 133 9.61 -4.08 -3.79
C SER A 133 10.33 -4.68 -5.01
N GLU A 134 11.65 -4.88 -4.87
CA GLU A 134 12.44 -5.64 -5.82
C GLU A 134 12.08 -7.12 -5.69
N ILE A 135 11.49 -7.67 -6.76
CA ILE A 135 11.27 -9.11 -6.93
C ILE A 135 12.29 -9.58 -7.95
N LYS A 136 13.12 -10.56 -7.57
CA LYS A 136 14.04 -11.24 -8.49
C LYS A 136 13.74 -12.72 -8.47
N PHE A 137 13.50 -13.31 -9.63
CA PHE A 137 13.38 -14.76 -9.76
C PHE A 137 14.72 -15.32 -10.23
N ASP A 138 15.27 -16.25 -9.45
CA ASP A 138 16.44 -17.02 -9.85
C ASP A 138 15.97 -18.32 -10.50
N GLU A 139 16.12 -18.43 -11.82
CA GLU A 139 15.70 -19.60 -12.59
C GLU A 139 16.52 -20.85 -12.29
N GLN A 140 17.77 -20.72 -11.84
CA GLN A 140 18.65 -21.86 -11.60
C GLN A 140 18.24 -22.63 -10.35
N ILE A 141 17.83 -21.92 -9.31
CA ILE A 141 17.41 -22.50 -8.03
C ILE A 141 15.88 -22.49 -7.85
N GLY A 142 15.13 -21.80 -8.71
CA GLY A 142 13.67 -21.71 -8.65
C GLY A 142 13.15 -20.90 -7.46
N VAL A 143 13.87 -19.84 -7.06
CA VAL A 143 13.56 -19.05 -5.85
C VAL A 143 13.21 -17.61 -6.22
N TYR A 144 12.16 -17.08 -5.57
CA TYR A 144 11.85 -15.65 -5.57
C TYR A 144 12.56 -14.96 -4.41
N SER A 145 13.38 -13.95 -4.71
CA SER A 145 13.89 -12.98 -3.75
C SER A 145 12.97 -11.78 -3.72
N VAL A 146 12.34 -11.54 -2.58
CA VAL A 146 11.39 -10.44 -2.36
C VAL A 146 11.89 -9.60 -1.20
N LYS A 147 12.21 -8.32 -1.45
CA LYS A 147 12.56 -7.37 -0.39
C LYS A 147 11.31 -6.60 0.02
N ALA A 148 10.61 -7.11 1.03
CA ALA A 148 9.39 -6.50 1.57
C ALA A 148 9.20 -6.82 3.05
N ASN A 149 8.42 -6.00 3.74
CA ASN A 149 7.88 -6.35 5.05
C ASN A 149 6.74 -7.35 4.85
N VAL A 150 6.97 -8.61 5.22
CA VAL A 150 6.00 -9.70 5.00
C VAL A 150 5.09 -9.85 6.21
N LEU A 151 3.80 -9.63 6.02
CA LEU A 151 2.75 -9.92 6.99
C LEU A 151 2.14 -11.29 6.67
N VAL A 152 2.12 -12.18 7.65
CA VAL A 152 1.56 -13.52 7.50
C VAL A 152 0.16 -13.54 8.09
N LEU A 153 -0.83 -13.89 7.27
CA LEU A 153 -2.19 -14.14 7.74
C LEU A 153 -2.32 -15.64 8.07
N PRO A 154 -2.29 -16.01 9.36
CA PRO A 154 -2.37 -17.42 9.74
C PRO A 154 -3.78 -17.94 9.45
N ASP A 155 -3.86 -19.05 8.71
CA ASP A 155 -5.08 -19.85 8.71
C ASP A 155 -5.01 -20.79 9.92
N PRO A 156 -5.98 -20.74 10.86
CA PRO A 156 -5.99 -21.63 12.03
C PRO A 156 -6.01 -23.13 11.66
N LYS A 157 -6.37 -23.47 10.42
CA LYS A 157 -6.36 -24.84 9.89
C LYS A 157 -5.02 -25.22 9.24
N ILE A 158 -4.12 -24.26 9.00
CA ILE A 158 -2.82 -24.49 8.34
C ILE A 158 -1.72 -24.18 9.35
N LYS A 159 -0.99 -25.21 9.77
CA LYS A 159 0.27 -25.02 10.50
C LYS A 159 1.31 -24.47 9.52
N LEU A 160 1.51 -23.15 9.55
CA LEU A 160 2.50 -22.45 8.71
C LEU A 160 3.94 -22.65 9.20
N PHE A 161 4.11 -23.11 10.44
CA PHE A 161 5.41 -23.46 11.03
C PHE A 161 5.27 -24.77 11.83
N PRO A 162 6.34 -25.58 11.92
CA PRO A 162 6.36 -26.78 12.78
C PRO A 162 6.06 -26.45 14.25
#